data_AF-A0A7C1RJI5-F1
#
_entry.id   AF-A0A7C1RJI5-F1
#
_cell.length_a   1.000
_cell.length_b   1.000
_cell.length_c   1.000
_cell.angle_alpha   90.00
_cell.angle_beta   90.00
_cell.angle_gamma   90.00
#
_symmetry.space_group_name_H-M   'P 1'
#
loop_
_entity.id
_entity.type
_entity.pdbx_description
1 polymer ?
#
loop_
_entity_poly.entity_id
_entity_poly.type
_entity_poly.pdbx_seq_one_letter_code
_entity_poly.pdbx_strand_id
1 'polypeptide(L)'
;MKSNLSYIKFIFAAFVLTIITMKALSQNMKNFLPEEVYGYKASGSDINYSPETLFGYINGGAELFISYGLKEVVSRTYERCGEPKIVADIFDMGEAKNAFGVFTHGREKLDQTYGQGSETYVGAILFWKDKYYISVFTDEETEASKKAIEEMAAMIDDLIESTGELPPILDWIPEEGLVPESVFYFHHYIWINAFFYITNDNFLNIDETTDAVLAKYGKPESRHYLLMINYQSGEEAKTAYYNFLEHYAPELRDEIAVKLEDGKWTGCLLKQDLLICVFNAEEKEQVENLLDKTAGKYCH
;
A
#
# COMPACT_ATOMS: atom_id res chain seq x y z
N MET A 1 15.54 -30.07 49.14
CA MET A 1 14.45 -29.97 48.14
C MET A 1 13.72 -28.63 48.28
N LYS A 2 14.38 -27.51 47.92
CA LYS A 2 13.83 -26.14 47.91
C LYS A 2 14.67 -25.31 46.95
N SER A 3 14.45 -25.42 45.63
CA SER A 3 15.14 -24.53 44.68
C SER A 3 14.44 -24.30 43.33
N ASN A 4 13.16 -24.65 43.16
CA ASN A 4 12.47 -24.47 41.87
C ASN A 4 11.27 -23.50 41.90
N LEU A 5 10.95 -22.90 43.05
CA LEU A 5 9.77 -22.02 43.16
C LEU A 5 10.06 -20.54 42.84
N SER A 6 11.33 -20.12 42.84
CA SER A 6 11.71 -18.73 42.54
C SER A 6 11.83 -18.45 41.04
N TYR A 7 12.28 -19.43 40.25
CA TYR A 7 12.43 -19.29 38.79
C TYR A 7 11.09 -19.28 38.06
N ILE A 8 10.10 -20.06 38.52
CA ILE A 8 8.77 -20.13 37.91
C ILE A 8 7.99 -18.81 38.09
N LYS A 9 8.19 -18.09 39.21
CA LYS A 9 7.58 -16.77 39.44
C LYS A 9 8.15 -15.66 38.55
N PHE A 10 9.42 -15.74 38.18
CA PHE A 10 10.07 -14.76 37.29
C PHE A 10 9.66 -14.94 35.83
N ILE A 11 9.51 -16.19 35.36
CA ILE A 11 9.03 -16.49 34.00
C ILE A 11 7.56 -16.09 33.85
N PHE A 12 6.71 -16.34 34.87
CA PHE A 12 5.31 -15.88 34.84
C PHE A 12 5.17 -14.36 34.91
N ALA A 13 6.01 -13.66 35.69
CA ALA A 13 5.99 -12.20 35.74
C ALA A 13 6.46 -11.57 34.43
N ALA A 14 7.47 -12.13 33.75
CA ALA A 14 7.90 -11.67 32.43
C ALA A 14 6.84 -11.95 31.35
N PHE A 15 6.16 -13.09 31.40
CA PHE A 15 5.11 -13.45 30.43
C PHE A 15 3.81 -12.66 30.64
N VAL A 16 3.48 -12.31 31.88
CA VAL A 16 2.35 -11.42 32.19
C VAL A 16 2.70 -9.96 31.86
N LEU A 17 3.95 -9.53 32.02
CA LEU A 17 4.38 -8.18 31.64
C LEU A 17 4.42 -7.98 30.12
N THR A 18 4.86 -8.97 29.33
CA THR A 18 4.79 -8.89 27.85
C THR A 18 3.37 -8.93 27.30
N ILE A 19 2.45 -9.68 27.93
CA ILE A 19 1.03 -9.67 27.55
C ILE A 19 0.35 -8.35 27.92
N ILE A 20 0.75 -7.70 29.02
CA ILE A 20 0.21 -6.40 29.43
C ILE A 20 0.78 -5.25 28.57
N THR A 21 2.01 -5.34 28.07
CA THR A 21 2.53 -4.35 27.11
C THR A 21 1.89 -4.47 25.72
N MET A 22 1.55 -5.68 25.25
CA MET A 22 0.85 -5.84 23.95
C MET A 22 -0.63 -5.47 24.02
N LYS A 23 -1.30 -5.63 25.17
CA LYS A 23 -2.71 -5.25 25.33
C LYS A 23 -2.96 -3.74 25.37
N ALA A 24 -1.92 -2.92 25.53
CA ALA A 24 -2.02 -1.47 25.53
C ALA A 24 -1.87 -0.84 24.13
N LEU A 25 -1.64 -1.63 23.08
CA LEU A 25 -1.40 -1.17 21.70
C LEU A 25 -2.46 -1.62 20.69
N SER A 26 -3.68 -1.88 21.16
CA SER A 26 -4.88 -1.85 20.32
C SER A 26 -5.66 -0.63 20.76
N GLN A 27 -5.33 0.53 20.19
CA GLN A 27 -6.19 1.70 20.30
C GLN A 27 -7.50 1.29 19.62
N ASN A 28 -8.59 1.27 20.39
CA ASN A 28 -9.90 0.91 19.85
C ASN A 28 -10.20 1.92 18.74
N MET A 29 -10.21 1.48 17.47
CA MET A 29 -10.32 2.38 16.31
C MET A 29 -11.54 3.30 16.39
N LYS A 30 -12.59 2.88 17.10
CA LYS A 30 -13.77 3.69 17.41
C LYS A 30 -13.45 4.99 18.13
N ASN A 31 -12.36 5.03 18.89
CA ASN A 31 -11.90 6.22 19.62
C ASN A 31 -11.20 7.23 18.71
N PHE A 32 -10.78 6.85 17.51
CA PHE A 32 -10.30 7.78 16.49
C PHE A 32 -11.45 8.54 15.83
N LEU A 33 -12.66 7.98 15.90
CA LEU A 33 -13.85 8.57 15.31
C LEU A 33 -14.50 9.54 16.32
N PRO A 34 -14.65 10.83 15.98
CA PRO A 34 -15.31 11.78 16.86
C PRO A 34 -16.80 11.44 17.07
N GLU A 35 -17.41 11.98 18.14
CA GLU A 35 -18.85 11.81 18.38
C GLU A 35 -19.69 12.88 17.66
N GLU A 36 -19.13 14.08 17.48
CA GLU A 36 -19.79 15.20 16.80
C GLU A 36 -18.75 16.12 16.13
N VAL A 37 -19.07 16.60 14.92
CA VAL A 37 -18.24 17.50 14.12
C VAL A 37 -19.13 18.47 13.36
N TYR A 38 -18.97 19.79 13.52
CA TYR A 38 -19.76 20.78 12.77
C TYR A 38 -21.29 20.54 12.77
N GLY A 39 -21.83 20.03 13.89
CA GLY A 39 -23.25 19.69 14.06
C GLY A 39 -23.70 18.38 13.41
N TYR A 40 -22.78 17.64 12.78
CA TYR A 40 -22.95 16.24 12.41
C TYR A 40 -22.70 15.36 13.62
N LYS A 41 -23.66 14.52 13.98
CA LYS A 41 -23.57 13.62 15.13
C LYS A 41 -23.50 12.18 14.67
N ALA A 42 -22.71 11.37 15.37
CA ALA A 42 -22.71 9.94 15.20
C ALA A 42 -24.15 9.40 15.27
N SER A 43 -24.55 8.63 14.27
CA SER A 43 -25.90 8.09 14.12
C SER A 43 -25.84 6.56 14.07
N GLY A 44 -26.57 5.91 14.98
CA GLY A 44 -26.54 4.46 15.14
C GLY A 44 -25.30 3.94 15.88
N SER A 45 -25.03 2.65 15.72
CA SER A 45 -23.84 1.99 16.28
C SER A 45 -22.77 1.82 15.20
N ASP A 46 -21.50 1.88 15.60
CA ASP A 46 -20.38 1.57 14.70
C ASP A 46 -20.51 0.17 14.10
N ILE A 47 -20.34 0.08 12.80
CA ILE A 47 -20.33 -1.20 12.07
C ILE A 47 -18.88 -1.65 11.95
N ASN A 48 -18.64 -2.93 12.24
CA ASN A 48 -17.30 -3.51 12.11
C ASN A 48 -17.35 -4.55 10.99
N TYR A 49 -16.45 -4.44 10.03
CA TYR A 49 -16.30 -5.40 8.94
C TYR A 49 -15.02 -6.18 9.10
N SER A 50 -15.09 -7.49 8.89
CA SER A 50 -13.92 -8.36 8.75
C SER A 50 -13.64 -8.60 7.26
N PRO A 51 -12.50 -9.19 6.90
CA PRO A 51 -12.23 -9.57 5.51
C PRO A 51 -13.36 -10.37 4.87
N GLU A 52 -14.03 -11.24 5.63
CA GLU A 52 -15.13 -12.08 5.15
C GLU A 52 -16.43 -11.30 4.92
N THR A 53 -16.66 -10.20 5.66
CA THR A 53 -17.91 -9.43 5.56
C THR A 53 -17.77 -8.16 4.71
N LEU A 54 -16.54 -7.73 4.39
CA LEU A 54 -16.29 -6.48 3.66
C LEU A 54 -16.91 -6.48 2.25
N PHE A 55 -16.98 -7.63 1.57
CA PHE A 55 -17.62 -7.72 0.25
C PHE A 55 -19.09 -7.29 0.26
N GLY A 56 -19.79 -7.45 1.39
CA GLY A 56 -21.16 -6.97 1.56
C GLY A 56 -21.27 -5.46 1.74
N TYR A 57 -20.18 -4.78 2.05
CA TYR A 57 -20.10 -3.33 2.23
C TYR A 57 -19.57 -2.62 0.97
N ILE A 58 -18.41 -3.05 0.46
CA ILE A 58 -17.73 -2.44 -0.69
C ILE A 58 -17.59 -3.49 -1.80
N ASN A 59 -18.69 -3.75 -2.50
CA ASN A 59 -18.74 -4.77 -3.53
C ASN A 59 -17.86 -4.40 -4.75
N GLY A 60 -16.90 -5.26 -5.09
CA GLY A 60 -15.89 -5.02 -6.14
C GLY A 60 -14.64 -4.28 -5.68
N GLY A 61 -14.72 -3.45 -4.63
CA GLY A 61 -13.56 -2.76 -4.05
C GLY A 61 -12.90 -3.49 -2.88
N ALA A 62 -13.60 -4.41 -2.22
CA ALA A 62 -13.08 -5.16 -1.07
C ALA A 62 -11.81 -5.98 -1.37
N GLU A 63 -11.68 -6.47 -2.60
CA GLU A 63 -10.53 -7.28 -3.04
C GLU A 63 -9.21 -6.52 -2.87
N LEU A 64 -9.21 -5.21 -3.09
CA LEU A 64 -8.05 -4.35 -2.82
C LEU A 64 -7.61 -4.50 -1.37
N PHE A 65 -8.43 -4.08 -0.42
CA PHE A 65 -8.07 -4.11 1.00
C PHE A 65 -7.70 -5.52 1.49
N ILE A 66 -8.45 -6.53 1.07
CA ILE A 66 -8.20 -7.93 1.48
C ILE A 66 -6.87 -8.43 0.94
N SER A 67 -6.54 -8.14 -0.33
CA SER A 67 -5.25 -8.50 -0.91
C SER A 67 -4.08 -7.83 -0.22
N TYR A 68 -4.31 -6.71 0.49
CA TYR A 68 -3.33 -6.02 1.34
C TYR A 68 -3.37 -6.44 2.81
N GLY A 69 -3.99 -7.58 3.14
CA GLY A 69 -3.91 -8.17 4.48
C GLY A 69 -4.78 -7.50 5.55
N LEU A 70 -5.86 -6.82 5.14
CA LEU A 70 -6.90 -6.22 5.99
C LEU A 70 -7.19 -7.06 7.25
N LYS A 71 -7.26 -6.40 8.40
CA LYS A 71 -7.65 -7.00 9.68
C LYS A 71 -9.10 -6.73 10.02
N GLU A 72 -9.49 -5.46 10.00
CA GLU A 72 -10.85 -5.02 10.27
C GLU A 72 -11.10 -3.60 9.74
N VAL A 73 -12.37 -3.25 9.59
CA VAL A 73 -12.82 -1.88 9.28
C VAL A 73 -13.81 -1.45 10.33
N VAL A 74 -13.65 -0.25 10.88
CA VAL A 74 -14.66 0.42 11.69
C VAL A 74 -15.29 1.52 10.85
N SER A 75 -16.61 1.45 10.67
CA SER A 75 -17.41 2.43 9.95
C SER A 75 -18.37 3.16 10.89
N ARG A 76 -18.39 4.49 10.82
CA ARG A 76 -19.36 5.33 11.55
C ARG A 76 -20.06 6.29 10.59
N THR A 77 -21.38 6.31 10.67
CA THR A 77 -22.23 7.27 9.96
C THR A 77 -22.55 8.47 10.83
N TYR A 78 -22.55 9.66 10.24
CA TYR A 78 -22.88 10.92 10.88
C TYR A 78 -24.01 11.61 10.13
N GLU A 79 -24.93 12.19 10.89
CA GLU A 79 -26.11 12.85 10.36
C GLU A 79 -26.26 14.27 10.91
N ARG A 80 -26.72 15.17 10.06
CA ARG A 80 -27.12 16.54 10.39
C ARG A 80 -28.42 16.86 9.66
N CYS A 81 -29.38 17.45 10.38
CA CYS A 81 -30.69 17.75 9.78
C CYS A 81 -30.54 18.71 8.59
N GLY A 82 -31.10 18.31 7.44
CA GLY A 82 -31.06 19.10 6.21
C GLY A 82 -29.77 19.00 5.40
N GLU A 83 -28.83 18.15 5.80
CA GLU A 83 -27.54 17.95 5.12
C GLU A 83 -27.34 16.47 4.73
N PRO A 84 -26.50 16.19 3.71
CA PRO A 84 -26.18 14.82 3.32
C PRO A 84 -25.37 14.11 4.41
N LYS A 85 -25.46 12.79 4.49
CA LYS A 85 -24.76 11.99 5.51
C LYS A 85 -23.25 11.97 5.24
N ILE A 86 -22.47 11.83 6.29
CA ILE A 86 -21.03 11.58 6.21
C ILE A 86 -20.76 10.18 6.75
N VAL A 87 -19.88 9.44 6.11
CA VAL A 87 -19.39 8.14 6.59
C VAL A 87 -17.88 8.25 6.75
N ALA A 88 -17.38 7.84 7.91
CA ALA A 88 -15.96 7.72 8.17
C ALA A 88 -15.61 6.25 8.42
N ASP A 89 -14.69 5.75 7.63
CA ASP A 89 -14.17 4.40 7.69
C ASP A 89 -12.68 4.43 8.06
N ILE A 90 -12.31 3.60 9.02
CA ILE A 90 -10.91 3.34 9.38
C ILE A 90 -10.65 1.86 9.10
N PHE A 91 -9.68 1.58 8.24
CA PHE A 91 -9.25 0.24 7.86
C PHE A 91 -7.93 -0.05 8.58
N ASP A 92 -7.88 -1.11 9.40
CA ASP A 92 -6.62 -1.63 9.95
C ASP A 92 -6.01 -2.60 8.94
N MET A 93 -4.91 -2.18 8.31
CA MET A 93 -4.21 -2.95 7.28
C MET A 93 -3.12 -3.87 7.87
N GLY A 94 -3.03 -3.97 9.20
CA GLY A 94 -2.07 -4.76 9.94
C GLY A 94 -0.68 -4.14 10.01
N GLU A 95 -0.19 -3.61 8.89
CA GLU A 95 1.15 -3.02 8.75
C GLU A 95 1.09 -1.70 7.93
N ALA A 96 2.03 -0.80 8.21
CA ALA A 96 2.12 0.50 7.53
C ALA A 96 2.28 0.38 6.01
N LYS A 97 3.12 -0.56 5.55
CA LYS A 97 3.35 -0.83 4.12
C LYS A 97 2.06 -1.21 3.39
N ASN A 98 1.14 -1.90 4.07
CA ASN A 98 -0.14 -2.32 3.50
C ASN A 98 -1.11 -1.15 3.36
N ALA A 99 -1.19 -0.28 4.37
CA ALA A 99 -1.97 0.97 4.30
C ALA A 99 -1.45 1.89 3.19
N PHE A 100 -0.12 2.02 3.09
CA PHE A 100 0.52 2.75 2.01
C PHE A 100 0.20 2.14 0.64
N GLY A 101 0.26 0.82 0.49
CA GLY A 101 -0.07 0.12 -0.76
C GLY A 101 -1.50 0.38 -1.23
N VAL A 102 -2.48 0.28 -0.33
CA VAL A 102 -3.87 0.65 -0.61
C VAL A 102 -3.99 2.11 -1.03
N PHE A 103 -3.35 3.02 -0.29
CA PHE A 103 -3.40 4.45 -0.59
C PHE A 103 -2.81 4.78 -1.96
N THR A 104 -1.68 4.17 -2.33
CA THR A 104 -1.04 4.42 -3.63
C THR A 104 -1.76 3.80 -4.81
N HIS A 105 -2.68 2.85 -4.60
CA HIS A 105 -3.42 2.21 -5.70
C HIS A 105 -4.34 3.18 -6.46
N GLY A 106 -5.07 4.02 -5.73
CA GLY A 106 -6.07 4.93 -6.29
C GLY A 106 -5.59 6.35 -6.52
N ARG A 107 -4.31 6.64 -6.24
CA ARG A 107 -3.82 8.01 -6.09
C ARG A 107 -3.65 8.73 -7.42
N GLU A 108 -4.26 9.90 -7.57
CA GLU A 108 -4.01 10.80 -8.72
C GLU A 108 -3.10 11.97 -8.35
N LYS A 109 -3.18 12.44 -7.10
CA LYS A 109 -2.37 13.55 -6.58
C LYS A 109 -1.85 13.23 -5.19
N LEU A 110 -0.61 13.64 -4.92
CA LEU A 110 -0.05 13.59 -3.57
C LEU A 110 -0.30 14.92 -2.85
N ASP A 111 -1.06 14.85 -1.77
CA ASP A 111 -1.16 15.87 -0.75
C ASP A 111 -0.62 15.29 0.58
N GLN A 112 -0.21 16.16 1.50
CA GLN A 112 0.29 15.81 2.83
C GLN A 112 -0.42 16.62 3.92
N THR A 113 -1.63 17.13 3.62
CA THR A 113 -2.45 17.87 4.58
C THR A 113 -2.89 16.99 5.75
N TYR A 114 -3.16 15.69 5.49
CA TYR A 114 -3.55 14.73 6.52
C TYR A 114 -2.67 13.48 6.50
N GLY A 115 -2.37 12.96 7.68
CA GLY A 115 -1.61 11.73 7.86
C GLY A 115 -0.21 11.81 7.24
N GLN A 116 0.22 10.71 6.61
CA GLN A 116 1.50 10.62 5.91
C GLN A 116 1.35 10.76 4.39
N GLY A 117 0.13 10.98 3.93
CA GLY A 117 -0.26 11.19 2.55
C GLY A 117 -1.79 11.19 2.47
N SER A 118 -2.32 12.21 1.81
CA SER A 118 -3.74 12.42 1.62
C SER A 118 -4.08 12.70 0.17
N GLU A 119 -5.36 12.48 -0.16
CA GLU A 119 -5.97 12.94 -1.40
C GLU A 119 -7.38 13.45 -1.11
N THR A 120 -7.69 14.62 -1.66
CA THR A 120 -8.99 15.27 -1.48
C THR A 120 -9.73 15.28 -2.81
N TYR A 121 -10.93 14.72 -2.80
CA TYR A 121 -11.90 14.75 -3.89
C TYR A 121 -13.10 15.61 -3.49
N VAL A 122 -13.98 15.90 -4.45
CA VAL A 122 -15.29 16.48 -4.14
C VAL A 122 -16.07 15.47 -3.30
N GLY A 123 -16.39 15.85 -2.06
CA GLY A 123 -17.13 15.03 -1.11
C GLY A 123 -16.33 13.91 -0.43
N ALA A 124 -15.00 13.83 -0.57
CA ALA A 124 -14.22 12.80 0.11
C ALA A 124 -12.77 13.22 0.42
N ILE A 125 -12.25 12.76 1.55
CA ILE A 125 -10.84 12.81 1.91
C ILE A 125 -10.38 11.39 2.24
N LEU A 126 -9.34 10.94 1.53
CA LEU A 126 -8.68 9.66 1.73
C LEU A 126 -7.26 9.92 2.23
N PHE A 127 -6.82 9.21 3.26
CA PHE A 127 -5.44 9.35 3.74
C PHE A 127 -4.98 8.08 4.44
N TRP A 128 -3.67 7.96 4.63
CA TRP A 128 -3.09 6.88 5.43
C TRP A 128 -2.20 7.45 6.54
N LYS A 129 -2.14 6.73 7.66
CA LYS A 129 -1.25 7.03 8.78
C LYS A 129 -0.99 5.75 9.57
N ASP A 130 0.28 5.45 9.81
CA ASP A 130 0.67 4.15 10.36
C ASP A 130 0.05 3.00 9.54
N LYS A 131 -0.43 1.94 10.18
CA LYS A 131 -1.15 0.82 9.55
C LYS A 131 -2.60 1.14 9.17
N TYR A 132 -3.05 2.38 9.30
CA TYR A 132 -4.45 2.74 9.03
C TYR A 132 -4.59 3.41 7.67
N TYR A 133 -5.59 2.95 6.91
CA TYR A 133 -6.15 3.68 5.77
C TYR A 133 -7.50 4.26 6.20
N ILE A 134 -7.73 5.54 5.90
CA ILE A 134 -8.89 6.29 6.36
C ILE A 134 -9.62 6.86 5.14
N SER A 135 -10.95 6.74 5.16
CA SER A 135 -11.85 7.36 4.19
C SER A 135 -12.92 8.14 4.94
N VAL A 136 -13.05 9.42 4.64
CA VAL A 136 -14.17 10.25 5.11
C VAL A 136 -14.90 10.75 3.88
N PHE A 137 -16.15 10.34 3.68
CA PHE A 137 -16.90 10.64 2.46
C PHE A 137 -18.35 11.05 2.72
N THR A 138 -18.92 11.76 1.75
CA THR A 138 -20.34 12.07 1.64
C THR A 138 -20.81 11.89 0.20
N ASP A 139 -22.07 11.51 -0.01
CA ASP A 139 -22.63 11.32 -1.36
C ASP A 139 -22.81 12.65 -2.12
N GLU A 140 -22.98 13.77 -1.39
CA GLU A 140 -23.16 15.10 -1.97
C GLU A 140 -22.35 16.14 -1.19
N GLU A 141 -21.55 16.95 -1.88
CA GLU A 141 -20.79 18.03 -1.25
C GLU A 141 -21.66 19.30 -1.11
N THR A 142 -21.85 19.73 0.14
CA THR A 142 -22.35 21.07 0.51
C THR A 142 -21.25 21.83 1.24
N GLU A 143 -21.40 23.14 1.39
CA GLU A 143 -20.46 23.94 2.20
C GLU A 143 -20.36 23.46 3.66
N ALA A 144 -21.42 22.85 4.18
CA ALA A 144 -21.43 22.29 5.53
C ALA A 144 -20.76 20.91 5.58
N SER A 145 -21.06 20.02 4.63
CA SER A 145 -20.45 18.68 4.60
C SER A 145 -18.97 18.75 4.30
N LYS A 146 -18.54 19.63 3.39
CA LYS A 146 -17.13 19.88 3.10
C LYS A 146 -16.32 20.23 4.36
N LYS A 147 -16.75 21.26 5.10
CA LYS A 147 -16.07 21.68 6.34
C LYS A 147 -16.07 20.58 7.40
N ALA A 148 -17.14 19.81 7.49
CA ALA A 148 -17.23 18.70 8.42
C ALA A 148 -16.26 17.57 8.07
N ILE A 149 -16.10 17.24 6.79
CA ILE A 149 -15.13 16.23 6.31
C ILE A 149 -13.69 16.69 6.56
N GLU A 150 -13.36 17.94 6.24
CA GLU A 150 -12.04 18.54 6.48
C GLU A 150 -11.65 18.51 7.96
N GLU A 151 -12.57 18.87 8.86
CA GLU A 151 -12.35 18.84 10.31
C GLU A 151 -12.29 17.42 10.86
N MET A 152 -13.14 16.52 10.35
CA MET A 152 -13.14 15.13 10.77
C MET A 152 -11.84 14.43 10.38
N ALA A 153 -11.32 14.68 9.19
CA ALA A 153 -10.01 14.20 8.77
C ALA A 153 -8.90 14.74 9.69
N ALA A 154 -8.91 16.03 10.02
CA ALA A 154 -7.95 16.64 10.95
C ALA A 154 -7.98 15.97 12.34
N MET A 155 -9.18 15.77 12.90
CA MET A 155 -9.31 15.15 14.22
C MET A 155 -8.88 13.68 14.22
N ILE A 156 -9.22 12.91 13.18
CA ILE A 156 -8.78 11.51 13.07
C ILE A 156 -7.26 11.45 12.96
N ASP A 157 -6.67 12.32 12.15
CA ASP A 157 -5.21 12.45 12.01
C ASP A 157 -4.54 12.75 13.36
N ASP A 158 -5.03 13.75 14.09
CA ASP A 158 -4.48 14.11 15.42
C ASP A 158 -4.62 12.98 16.46
N LEU A 159 -5.68 12.18 16.39
CA LEU A 159 -5.94 11.08 17.34
C LEU A 159 -5.07 9.84 17.08
N ILE A 160 -4.62 9.63 15.84
CA ILE A 160 -3.67 8.58 15.49
C ILE A 160 -2.27 9.16 15.73
N GLU A 161 -1.72 8.94 16.93
CA GLU A 161 -0.42 9.51 17.32
C GLU A 161 0.78 8.84 16.63
N SER A 162 0.63 7.60 16.16
CA SER A 162 1.69 6.85 15.50
C SER A 162 1.86 7.22 14.02
N THR A 163 3.07 6.98 13.51
CA THR A 163 3.40 7.03 12.09
C THR A 163 4.04 5.72 11.68
N GLY A 164 3.81 5.30 10.44
CA GLY A 164 4.34 4.08 9.86
C GLY A 164 5.53 4.33 8.94
N GLU A 165 6.43 3.37 8.85
CA GLU A 165 7.55 3.46 7.92
C GLU A 165 7.08 3.14 6.49
N LEU A 166 7.67 3.83 5.51
CA LEU A 166 7.48 3.51 4.11
C LEU A 166 8.22 2.20 3.76
N PRO A 167 7.74 1.42 2.77
CA PRO A 167 8.46 0.24 2.29
C PRO A 167 9.90 0.60 1.85
N PRO A 168 10.95 -0.06 2.38
CA PRO A 168 12.35 0.25 2.05
C PRO A 168 12.68 0.17 0.55
N ILE A 169 11.96 -0.69 -0.19
CA ILE A 169 12.10 -0.83 -1.65
C ILE A 169 11.89 0.49 -2.41
N LEU A 170 11.18 1.47 -1.83
CA LEU A 170 10.95 2.78 -2.44
C LEU A 170 12.23 3.62 -2.55
N ASP A 171 13.20 3.43 -1.65
CA ASP A 171 14.47 4.19 -1.65
C ASP A 171 15.32 3.89 -2.89
N TRP A 172 15.06 2.75 -3.54
CA TRP A 172 15.80 2.28 -4.70
C TRP A 172 15.26 2.80 -6.03
N ILE A 173 14.13 3.52 -6.01
CA ILE A 173 13.55 4.15 -7.22
C ILE A 173 14.47 5.28 -7.71
N PRO A 174 14.90 5.27 -8.99
CA PRO A 174 15.54 6.42 -9.62
C PRO A 174 14.59 7.62 -9.77
N GLU A 175 15.00 8.80 -9.33
CA GLU A 175 14.13 9.99 -9.41
C GLU A 175 14.08 10.62 -10.82
N GLU A 176 15.14 10.45 -11.61
CA GLU A 176 15.23 11.09 -12.92
C GLU A 176 14.23 10.50 -13.91
N GLY A 177 13.30 11.35 -14.37
CA GLY A 177 12.28 10.97 -15.33
C GLY A 177 11.08 10.23 -14.74
N LEU A 178 11.05 10.02 -13.42
CA LEU A 178 9.93 9.43 -12.69
C LEU A 178 8.69 10.31 -12.80
N VAL A 179 7.52 9.69 -12.96
CA VAL A 179 6.23 10.33 -12.67
C VAL A 179 5.88 10.05 -11.21
N PRO A 180 5.99 11.03 -10.30
CA PRO A 180 5.92 10.78 -8.86
C PRO A 180 4.64 10.08 -8.41
N GLU A 181 3.50 10.45 -8.99
CA GLU A 181 2.18 9.94 -8.61
C GLU A 181 1.96 8.49 -9.08
N SER A 182 2.83 7.98 -9.95
CA SER A 182 2.70 6.64 -10.53
C SER A 182 3.34 5.52 -9.71
N VAL A 183 4.04 5.85 -8.63
CA VAL A 183 4.68 4.86 -7.76
C VAL A 183 3.58 4.08 -7.04
N PHE A 184 3.52 2.80 -7.34
CA PHE A 184 2.53 1.88 -6.82
C PHE A 184 3.23 0.70 -6.14
N TYR A 185 3.01 0.56 -4.84
CA TYR A 185 3.54 -0.54 -4.03
C TYR A 185 2.48 -1.63 -3.86
N PHE A 186 2.84 -2.89 -4.04
CA PHE A 186 1.94 -4.03 -3.93
C PHE A 186 2.67 -5.31 -3.49
N HIS A 187 1.90 -6.26 -2.95
CA HIS A 187 2.37 -7.60 -2.60
C HIS A 187 1.40 -8.70 -3.10
N HIS A 188 0.63 -8.39 -4.16
CA HIS A 188 -0.22 -9.35 -4.83
C HIS A 188 -0.17 -9.16 -6.35
N TYR A 189 0.17 -10.21 -7.09
CA TYR A 189 0.51 -10.15 -8.52
C TYR A 189 -0.60 -9.56 -9.42
N ILE A 190 -1.88 -9.73 -9.03
CA ILE A 190 -3.03 -9.25 -9.82
C ILE A 190 -2.96 -7.74 -10.09
N TRP A 191 -2.32 -6.98 -9.19
CA TRP A 191 -2.27 -5.52 -9.28
C TRP A 191 -1.29 -5.00 -10.33
N ILE A 192 -0.35 -5.83 -10.81
CA ILE A 192 0.50 -5.46 -11.95
C ILE A 192 -0.37 -5.08 -13.15
N ASN A 193 -1.38 -5.89 -13.42
CA ASN A 193 -2.24 -5.76 -14.60
C ASN A 193 -3.14 -4.51 -14.55
N ALA A 194 -3.34 -3.90 -13.38
CA ALA A 194 -4.04 -2.62 -13.28
C ALA A 194 -3.26 -1.48 -13.96
N PHE A 195 -1.94 -1.62 -14.12
CA PHE A 195 -1.07 -0.56 -14.61
C PHE A 195 -0.29 -0.94 -15.88
N PHE A 196 0.15 -2.20 -15.98
CA PHE A 196 0.85 -2.72 -17.13
C PHE A 196 0.56 -4.22 -17.27
N TYR A 197 -0.17 -4.61 -18.31
CA TYR A 197 -0.50 -6.01 -18.52
C TYR A 197 0.75 -6.80 -18.93
N ILE A 198 1.17 -7.75 -18.08
CA ILE A 198 2.26 -8.68 -18.38
C ILE A 198 1.67 -10.06 -18.70
N THR A 199 0.86 -10.59 -17.79
CA THR A 199 0.28 -11.94 -17.86
C THR A 199 -0.83 -12.09 -16.83
N ASN A 200 -1.66 -13.13 -16.95
CA ASN A 200 -2.60 -13.53 -15.90
C ASN A 200 -2.00 -14.49 -14.88
N ASP A 201 -0.81 -15.04 -15.14
CA ASP A 201 -0.16 -16.03 -14.27
C ASP A 201 0.83 -15.37 -13.31
N ASN A 202 0.93 -15.85 -12.07
CA ASN A 202 1.92 -15.38 -11.10
C ASN A 202 3.31 -15.98 -11.34
N PHE A 203 3.86 -15.89 -12.56
CA PHE A 203 5.18 -16.49 -12.85
C PHE A 203 6.33 -15.76 -12.14
N LEU A 204 6.10 -14.51 -11.71
CA LEU A 204 7.04 -13.71 -10.91
C LEU A 204 7.02 -14.10 -9.41
N ASN A 205 6.18 -15.05 -9.00
CA ASN A 205 6.06 -15.52 -7.61
C ASN A 205 5.90 -14.38 -6.59
N ILE A 206 5.02 -13.42 -6.88
CA ILE A 206 4.69 -12.33 -5.97
C ILE A 206 3.60 -12.80 -5.02
N ASP A 207 3.88 -12.75 -3.72
CA ASP A 207 2.96 -13.10 -2.65
C ASP A 207 3.07 -12.09 -1.49
N GLU A 208 2.37 -12.33 -0.39
CA GLU A 208 2.33 -11.46 0.77
C GLU A 208 3.68 -11.22 1.46
N THR A 209 4.69 -12.02 1.15
CA THR A 209 6.06 -11.88 1.68
C THR A 209 6.96 -11.07 0.76
N THR A 210 6.50 -10.73 -0.44
CA THR A 210 7.27 -10.05 -1.47
C THR A 210 6.89 -8.58 -1.55
N ASP A 211 7.87 -7.70 -1.45
CA ASP A 211 7.67 -6.27 -1.66
C ASP A 211 7.87 -5.95 -3.14
N ALA A 212 6.82 -5.46 -3.82
CA ALA A 212 6.89 -5.08 -5.22
C ALA A 212 6.50 -3.62 -5.45
N VAL A 213 7.14 -2.99 -6.43
CA VAL A 213 6.89 -1.61 -6.83
C VAL A 213 6.83 -1.51 -8.34
N LEU A 214 5.81 -0.83 -8.85
CA LEU A 214 5.73 -0.41 -10.24
C LEU A 214 5.75 1.12 -10.31
N ALA A 215 6.52 1.68 -11.23
CA ALA A 215 6.61 3.12 -11.44
C ALA A 215 6.67 3.47 -12.93
N LYS A 216 6.07 4.61 -13.31
CA LYS A 216 6.07 5.13 -14.67
C LYS A 216 7.17 6.18 -14.84
N TYR A 217 7.83 6.13 -16.01
CA TYR A 217 8.85 7.09 -16.40
C TYR A 217 8.52 7.75 -17.74
N GLY A 218 9.13 8.90 -17.99
CA GLY A 218 9.01 9.66 -19.23
C GLY A 218 7.69 10.40 -19.41
N LYS A 219 7.44 10.85 -20.64
CA LYS A 219 6.20 11.53 -21.03
C LYS A 219 5.14 10.52 -21.47
N PRO A 220 3.84 10.89 -21.56
CA PRO A 220 2.79 9.98 -22.01
C PRO A 220 3.09 9.25 -23.33
N GLU A 221 3.73 9.93 -24.28
CA GLU A 221 4.10 9.41 -25.60
C GLU A 221 5.32 8.46 -25.60
N SER A 222 6.15 8.49 -24.55
CA SER A 222 7.39 7.70 -24.43
C SER A 222 7.40 6.92 -23.10
N ARG A 223 6.20 6.55 -22.64
CA ARG A 223 5.93 6.00 -21.31
C ARG A 223 6.57 4.62 -21.18
N HIS A 224 7.44 4.45 -20.19
CA HIS A 224 8.03 3.17 -19.85
C HIS A 224 7.88 2.90 -18.35
N TYR A 225 8.07 1.65 -17.96
CA TYR A 225 7.73 1.16 -16.62
C TYR A 225 8.94 0.51 -15.97
N LEU A 226 9.17 0.82 -14.70
CA LEU A 226 10.11 0.12 -13.83
C LEU A 226 9.29 -0.77 -12.90
N LEU A 227 9.60 -2.07 -12.89
CA LEU A 227 9.11 -3.03 -11.92
C LEU A 227 10.28 -3.48 -11.05
N MET A 228 10.13 -3.36 -9.74
CA MET A 228 11.09 -3.87 -8.75
C MET A 228 10.38 -4.88 -7.86
N ILE A 229 11.03 -6.00 -7.57
CA ILE A 229 10.48 -7.05 -6.71
C ILE A 229 11.58 -7.53 -5.78
N ASN A 230 11.41 -7.29 -4.47
CA ASN A 230 12.32 -7.77 -3.44
C ASN A 230 11.72 -9.00 -2.76
N TYR A 231 12.46 -10.10 -2.84
CA TYR A 231 12.08 -11.41 -2.31
C TYR A 231 12.75 -11.65 -0.95
N GLN A 232 12.23 -12.62 -0.19
CA GLN A 232 12.83 -12.99 1.10
C GLN A 232 14.20 -13.66 0.94
N SER A 233 14.48 -14.21 -0.26
CA SER A 233 15.75 -14.86 -0.56
C SER A 233 16.21 -14.70 -2.00
N GLY A 234 17.52 -14.74 -2.20
CA GLY A 234 18.11 -14.76 -3.55
C GLY A 234 17.72 -15.99 -4.38
N GLU A 235 17.28 -17.09 -3.76
CA GLU A 235 16.81 -18.28 -4.49
C GLU A 235 15.40 -18.09 -5.05
N GLU A 236 14.51 -17.43 -4.30
CA GLU A 236 13.19 -17.00 -4.81
C GLU A 236 13.35 -16.02 -5.96
N ALA A 237 14.22 -15.02 -5.79
CA ALA A 237 14.49 -14.02 -6.84
C ALA A 237 15.08 -14.66 -8.10
N LYS A 238 16.00 -15.62 -7.97
CA LYS A 238 16.51 -16.41 -9.11
C LYS A 238 15.39 -17.19 -9.80
N THR A 239 14.51 -17.82 -9.04
CA THR A 239 13.39 -18.59 -9.59
C THR A 239 12.47 -17.68 -10.40
N ALA A 240 12.10 -16.52 -9.86
CA ALA A 240 11.28 -15.54 -10.56
C ALA A 240 11.98 -14.97 -11.80
N TYR A 241 13.29 -14.72 -11.74
CA TYR A 241 14.08 -14.29 -12.90
C TYR A 241 14.03 -15.32 -14.03
N TYR A 242 14.30 -16.60 -13.74
CA TYR A 242 14.26 -17.63 -14.78
C TYR A 242 12.86 -17.85 -15.35
N ASN A 243 11.82 -17.77 -14.52
CA ASN A 243 10.44 -17.81 -14.97
C ASN A 243 10.13 -16.64 -15.91
N PHE A 244 10.57 -15.42 -15.58
CA PHE A 244 10.42 -14.24 -16.43
C PHE A 244 11.12 -14.43 -17.78
N LEU A 245 12.35 -14.93 -17.79
CA LEU A 245 13.06 -15.23 -19.05
C LEU A 245 12.32 -16.28 -19.88
N GLU A 246 11.86 -17.36 -19.27
CA GLU A 246 11.18 -18.45 -19.99
C GLU A 246 9.84 -18.03 -20.59
N HIS A 247 9.05 -17.24 -19.87
CA HIS A 247 7.67 -16.95 -20.24
C HIS A 247 7.48 -15.60 -20.93
N TYR A 248 8.42 -14.66 -20.78
CA TYR A 248 8.26 -13.29 -21.29
C TYR A 248 9.29 -12.90 -22.36
N ALA A 249 10.59 -13.10 -22.09
CA ALA A 249 11.66 -12.68 -23.00
C ALA A 249 12.91 -13.58 -22.89
N PRO A 250 12.94 -14.73 -23.59
CA PRO A 250 14.04 -15.69 -23.51
C PRO A 250 15.40 -15.13 -23.97
N GLU A 251 15.40 -14.13 -24.85
CA GLU A 251 16.59 -13.47 -25.38
C GLU A 251 17.37 -12.70 -24.30
N LEU A 252 16.73 -12.35 -23.18
CA LEU A 252 17.39 -11.71 -22.03
C LEU A 252 18.34 -12.65 -21.27
N ARG A 253 18.48 -13.92 -21.68
CA ARG A 253 19.52 -14.83 -21.16
C ARG A 253 20.92 -14.36 -21.52
N ASP A 254 21.08 -13.76 -22.69
CA ASP A 254 22.38 -13.38 -23.25
C ASP A 254 22.56 -11.85 -23.31
N GLU A 255 21.47 -11.09 -23.23
CA GLU A 255 21.44 -9.63 -23.34
C GLU A 255 20.74 -9.00 -22.12
N ILE A 256 21.17 -7.81 -21.70
CA ILE A 256 20.51 -7.08 -20.60
C ILE A 256 19.20 -6.40 -21.04
N ALA A 257 19.07 -6.14 -22.35
CA ALA A 257 17.93 -5.47 -22.94
C ALA A 257 17.68 -5.98 -24.37
N VAL A 258 16.43 -6.28 -24.69
CA VAL A 258 15.99 -6.83 -25.97
C VAL A 258 14.83 -6.02 -26.53
N LYS A 259 14.70 -6.01 -27.86
CA LYS A 259 13.59 -5.35 -28.56
C LYS A 259 12.53 -6.37 -28.93
N LEU A 260 11.31 -6.18 -28.45
CA LEU A 260 10.17 -7.07 -28.70
C LEU A 260 9.52 -6.79 -30.07
N GLU A 261 8.57 -7.64 -30.47
CA GLU A 261 7.88 -7.57 -31.76
C GLU A 261 7.11 -6.25 -31.98
N ASP A 262 6.66 -5.61 -30.90
CA ASP A 262 6.00 -4.30 -30.90
C ASP A 262 6.96 -3.12 -31.13
N GLY A 263 8.26 -3.40 -31.23
CA GLY A 263 9.30 -2.42 -31.43
C GLY A 263 9.75 -1.70 -30.15
N LYS A 264 9.31 -2.13 -28.98
CA LYS A 264 9.71 -1.59 -27.68
C LYS A 264 10.84 -2.39 -27.05
N TRP A 265 11.62 -1.74 -26.20
CA TRP A 265 12.70 -2.36 -25.45
C TRP A 265 12.21 -2.77 -24.06
N THR A 266 12.63 -3.97 -23.67
CA THR A 266 12.47 -4.53 -22.33
C THR A 266 13.83 -5.02 -21.83
N GLY A 267 14.07 -4.92 -20.54
CA GLY A 267 15.24 -5.51 -19.89
C GLY A 267 14.93 -6.03 -18.51
N CYS A 268 15.82 -6.89 -18.01
CA CYS A 268 15.68 -7.50 -16.71
C CYS A 268 17.06 -7.75 -16.09
N LEU A 269 17.19 -7.44 -14.81
CA LEU A 269 18.41 -7.60 -14.04
C LEU A 269 18.06 -8.20 -12.67
N LEU A 270 18.74 -9.29 -12.33
CA LEU A 270 18.71 -9.88 -11.01
C LEU A 270 19.93 -9.42 -10.21
N LYS A 271 19.70 -8.79 -9.06
CA LYS A 271 20.74 -8.40 -8.11
C LYS A 271 20.42 -8.94 -6.71
N GLN A 272 21.15 -9.99 -6.30
CA GLN A 272 20.90 -10.73 -5.05
C GLN A 272 19.45 -11.25 -5.00
N ASP A 273 18.63 -10.66 -4.15
CA ASP A 273 17.21 -10.93 -3.85
C ASP A 273 16.27 -9.87 -4.47
N LEU A 274 16.79 -8.93 -5.26
CA LEU A 274 16.04 -7.92 -6.00
C LEU A 274 15.99 -8.25 -7.49
N LEU A 275 14.79 -8.37 -8.04
CA LEU A 275 14.52 -8.43 -9.48
C LEU A 275 14.10 -7.05 -9.98
N ILE A 276 14.74 -6.58 -11.06
CA ILE A 276 14.48 -5.27 -11.67
C ILE A 276 14.13 -5.50 -13.13
N CYS A 277 12.94 -5.09 -13.56
CA CYS A 277 12.51 -5.14 -14.95
C CYS A 277 12.14 -3.76 -15.46
N VAL A 278 12.48 -3.47 -16.72
CA VAL A 278 12.03 -2.26 -17.43
C VAL A 278 11.24 -2.68 -18.65
N PHE A 279 10.09 -2.06 -18.87
CA PHE A 279 9.18 -2.38 -19.96
C PHE A 279 8.81 -1.17 -20.81
N ASN A 280 8.46 -1.42 -22.07
CA ASN A 280 7.86 -0.46 -22.99
C ASN A 280 8.74 0.77 -23.28
N ALA A 281 10.06 0.62 -23.27
CA ALA A 281 10.97 1.73 -23.59
C ALA A 281 11.12 1.92 -25.11
N GLU A 282 11.38 3.15 -25.56
CA GLU A 282 11.61 3.45 -26.99
C GLU A 282 13.04 3.11 -27.41
N GLU A 283 13.98 3.25 -26.48
CA GLU A 283 15.42 3.13 -26.73
C GLU A 283 16.08 2.18 -25.73
N LYS A 284 17.08 1.42 -26.19
CA LYS A 284 17.85 0.49 -25.34
C LYS A 284 18.48 1.20 -24.12
N GLU A 285 18.97 2.42 -24.33
CA GLU A 285 19.63 3.22 -23.30
C GLU A 285 18.69 3.53 -22.12
N GLN A 286 17.38 3.70 -22.36
CA GLN A 286 16.41 3.92 -21.29
C GLN A 286 16.31 2.71 -20.35
N VAL A 287 16.37 1.50 -20.92
CA VAL A 287 16.39 0.25 -20.17
C VAL A 287 17.68 0.12 -19.37
N GLU A 288 18.83 0.21 -20.04
CA GLU A 288 20.15 0.04 -19.41
C GLU A 288 20.35 1.04 -18.26
N ASN A 289 20.00 2.31 -18.48
CA ASN A 289 20.13 3.38 -17.48
C ASN A 289 19.26 3.15 -16.25
N LEU A 290 17.99 2.75 -16.43
CA LEU A 290 17.11 2.46 -15.29
C LEU A 290 17.54 1.23 -14.51
N LEU A 291 17.97 0.16 -15.19
CA LEU A 291 18.50 -1.04 -14.52
C LEU A 291 19.75 -0.69 -13.70
N ASP A 292 20.71 0.03 -14.29
CA ASP A 292 21.97 0.39 -13.63
C ASP A 292 21.75 1.33 -12.44
N LYS A 293 20.91 2.37 -12.58
CA LYS A 293 20.62 3.30 -11.48
C LYS A 293 19.89 2.62 -10.33
N THR A 294 18.90 1.78 -10.64
CA THR A 294 18.14 1.04 -9.62
C THR A 294 19.05 0.07 -8.89
N ALA A 295 19.82 -0.73 -9.63
CA ALA A 295 20.81 -1.62 -9.06
C ALA A 295 21.86 -0.86 -8.25
N GLY A 296 22.32 0.30 -8.71
CA GLY A 296 23.30 1.15 -8.01
C GLY A 296 22.80 1.67 -6.66
N LYS A 297 21.49 1.96 -6.53
CA LYS A 297 20.84 2.34 -5.27
C LYS A 297 20.63 1.15 -4.32
N TYR A 298 20.52 -0.06 -4.86
CA TYR A 298 20.42 -1.28 -4.06
C TYR A 298 21.79 -1.64 -3.44
N CYS A 299 22.03 -1.19 -2.21
CA CYS A 299 23.22 -1.48 -1.42
C CYS A 299 22.87 -2.40 -0.23
N HIS A 300 23.03 -3.71 -0.45
CA HIS A 300 23.11 -4.72 0.61
C HIS A 300 24.43 -5.48 0.53
#